data_AF-A0A958IT74-F1
#
_entry.id   AF-A0A958IT74-F1
#
_cell.length_a   1.000
_cell.length_b   1.000
_cell.length_c   1.000
_cell.angle_alpha   90.00
_cell.angle_beta   90.00
_cell.angle_gamma   90.00
#
_symmetry.space_group_name_H-M   'P 1'
#
loop_
_entity.id
_entity.type
_entity.pdbx_description
1 polymer ?
#
loop_
_entity_poly.entity_id
_entity_poly.type
_entity_poly.pdbx_seq_one_letter_code
_entity_poly.pdbx_strand_id
1 'polypeptide(L)'
;MPKQTELHIKNMVCPRCVRVVREELEALGLPLVSVSLGKVLVNRAEEEIDLEQVAEILHQNGFELLVDRETQLVDAIKTALIHYLDEVESADPVPKMSTFLA
;
A
#
# COMPACT_ATOMS: atom_id res chain seq x y z
N MET A 1 16.90 -1.00 -10.73
CA MET A 1 16.52 -2.43 -10.60
C MET A 1 15.08 -2.42 -10.09
N PRO A 2 14.12 -3.06 -10.76
CA PRO A 2 12.74 -3.06 -10.26
C PRO A 2 12.73 -3.71 -8.87
N LYS A 3 12.27 -2.97 -7.85
CA LYS A 3 12.09 -3.53 -6.51
C LYS A 3 10.87 -4.44 -6.58
N GLN A 4 10.97 -5.65 -6.02
CA GLN A 4 9.82 -6.53 -5.88
C GLN A 4 9.40 -6.55 -4.42
N THR A 5 8.09 -6.59 -4.18
CA THR A 5 7.51 -6.75 -2.85
C THR A 5 6.87 -8.12 -2.76
N GLU A 6 7.19 -8.84 -1.70
CA GLU A 6 6.59 -10.13 -1.39
C GLU A 6 5.48 -9.96 -0.35
N LEU A 7 4.29 -10.41 -0.69
CA LEU A 7 3.13 -10.41 0.18
C LEU A 7 2.82 -11.86 0.60
N HIS A 8 2.65 -12.06 1.90
CA HIS A 8 2.27 -13.35 2.45
C HIS A 8 0.78 -13.33 2.81
N ILE A 9 0.05 -14.38 2.43
CA ILE A 9 -1.41 -14.43 2.60
C ILE A 9 -1.79 -15.74 3.28
N LYS A 10 -2.57 -15.63 4.35
CA LYS A 10 -3.10 -16.77 5.10
C LYS A 10 -4.49 -17.16 4.57
N ASN A 11 -4.89 -18.40 4.85
CA ASN A 11 -6.15 -19.03 4.40
C ASN A 11 -6.24 -19.31 2.89
N MET A 12 -5.14 -19.19 2.13
CA MET A 12 -5.05 -19.74 0.78
C MET A 12 -4.75 -21.25 0.84
N VAL A 13 -5.72 -22.09 0.45
CA VAL A 13 -5.62 -23.56 0.62
C VAL A 13 -5.77 -24.37 -0.66
N CYS A 14 -6.19 -23.74 -1.76
CA CYS A 14 -6.40 -24.44 -3.03
C CYS A 14 -6.11 -23.56 -4.26
N PRO A 15 -5.99 -24.13 -5.46
CA PRO A 15 -5.78 -23.36 -6.69
C PRO A 15 -6.87 -22.32 -6.98
N ARG A 16 -8.11 -22.54 -6.49
CA ARG A 16 -9.17 -21.52 -6.59
C ARG A 16 -8.84 -20.27 -5.76
N CYS A 17 -8.27 -20.43 -4.57
CA CYS A 17 -7.84 -19.28 -3.74
C CYS A 17 -6.80 -18.44 -4.48
N VAL A 18 -5.82 -19.08 -5.13
CA VAL A 18 -4.81 -18.40 -5.95
C VAL A 18 -5.46 -17.58 -7.06
N ARG A 19 -6.51 -18.12 -7.69
CA ARG A 19 -7.23 -17.45 -8.76
C ARG A 19 -7.99 -16.21 -8.27
N VAL A 20 -8.74 -16.36 -7.17
CA VAL A 20 -9.49 -15.25 -6.55
C VAL A 20 -8.52 -14.13 -6.12
N VAL A 21 -7.48 -14.47 -5.36
CA VAL A 21 -6.48 -13.48 -4.92
C VAL A 21 -5.84 -12.76 -6.11
N ARG A 22 -5.52 -13.47 -7.19
CA ARG A 22 -5.00 -12.83 -8.41
C ARG A 22 -6.00 -11.83 -8.99
N GLU A 23 -7.25 -12.25 -9.20
CA GLU A 23 -8.30 -11.43 -9.81
C GLU A 23 -8.54 -10.14 -9.00
N GLU A 24 -8.61 -10.25 -7.67
CA GLU A 24 -8.80 -9.10 -6.78
C GLU A 24 -7.62 -8.13 -6.79
N LEU A 25 -6.38 -8.63 -6.75
CA LEU A 25 -5.18 -7.78 -6.76
C LEU A 25 -4.93 -7.16 -8.14
N GLU A 26 -5.25 -7.85 -9.24
CA GLU A 26 -5.23 -7.27 -10.59
C GLU A 26 -6.31 -6.20 -10.77
N ALA A 27 -7.50 -6.39 -10.17
CA ALA A 27 -8.57 -5.39 -10.16
C ALA A 27 -8.18 -4.11 -9.39
N LEU A 28 -7.31 -4.23 -8.38
CA LEU A 28 -6.66 -3.10 -7.71
C LEU A 28 -5.57 -2.42 -8.55
N GLY A 29 -5.27 -2.93 -9.75
CA GLY A 29 -4.25 -2.36 -10.62
C GLY A 29 -2.81 -2.74 -10.23
N LEU A 30 -2.63 -3.72 -9.33
CA LEU A 30 -1.29 -4.11 -8.89
C LEU A 30 -0.56 -4.90 -9.98
N PRO A 31 0.69 -4.54 -10.32
CA PRO A 31 1.49 -5.26 -11.30
C PRO A 31 2.05 -6.56 -10.70
N LEU A 32 1.25 -7.63 -10.74
CA LEU A 32 1.64 -8.94 -10.21
C LEU A 32 2.72 -9.59 -11.07
N VAL A 33 3.79 -10.06 -10.43
CA VAL A 33 4.86 -10.86 -11.05
C VAL A 33 4.52 -12.34 -10.98
N SER A 34 4.07 -12.80 -9.81
CA SER A 34 3.61 -14.19 -9.63
C SER A 34 2.66 -14.32 -8.45
N VAL A 35 1.77 -15.31 -8.51
CA VAL A 35 0.82 -15.64 -7.44
C VAL A 35 0.90 -17.15 -7.23
N SER A 36 1.23 -17.56 -6.02
CA SER A 36 1.30 -18.96 -5.59
C SER A 36 0.63 -19.13 -4.23
N LEU A 37 0.52 -20.37 -3.76
CA LEU A 37 -0.24 -20.67 -2.55
C LEU A 37 0.41 -19.99 -1.32
N GLY A 38 -0.31 -19.01 -0.77
CA GLY A 38 0.12 -18.21 0.39
C GLY A 38 1.14 -17.11 0.09
N LYS A 39 1.46 -16.84 -1.17
CA LYS A 39 2.51 -15.88 -1.56
C LYS A 39 2.20 -15.16 -2.86
N VAL A 40 2.41 -13.85 -2.88
CA VAL A 40 2.27 -12.99 -4.05
C VAL A 40 3.53 -12.14 -4.22
N LEU A 41 4.09 -12.13 -5.43
CA LEU A 41 5.16 -11.21 -5.79
C LEU A 41 4.56 -10.09 -6.63
N VAL A 42 4.77 -8.85 -6.19
CA VAL A 42 4.32 -7.64 -6.87
C VAL A 42 5.54 -6.86 -7.34
N ASN A 43 5.47 -6.33 -8.55
CA ASN A 43 6.49 -5.41 -9.04
C ASN A 43 6.25 -4.04 -8.40
N ARG A 44 7.19 -3.54 -7.59
CA ARG A 44 7.12 -2.17 -7.09
C ARG A 44 7.58 -1.26 -8.22
N ALA A 45 6.64 -0.79 -9.03
CA ALA A 45 6.82 0.47 -9.73
C ALA A 45 7.02 1.58 -8.69
N GLU A 46 7.44 2.78 -9.09
CA GLU A 46 7.78 3.86 -8.14
C GLU A 46 6.62 4.29 -7.22
N GLU A 47 5.39 3.79 -7.47
CA GLU A 47 4.21 3.92 -6.61
C GLU A 47 4.25 2.99 -5.38
N GLU A 48 3.89 3.55 -4.22
CA GLU A 48 3.71 2.79 -3.00
C GLU A 48 2.48 1.87 -3.11
N ILE A 49 2.64 0.60 -2.69
CA ILE A 49 1.52 -0.35 -2.61
C ILE A 49 0.73 0.02 -1.35
N ASP A 50 -0.55 0.32 -1.51
CA ASP A 50 -1.46 0.50 -0.38
C ASP A 50 -1.77 -0.86 0.26
N LEU A 51 -0.98 -1.20 1.29
CA LEU A 51 -1.14 -2.45 2.02
C LEU A 51 -2.45 -2.53 2.81
N GLU A 52 -3.03 -1.39 3.19
CA GLU A 52 -4.31 -1.34 3.90
C GLU A 52 -5.44 -1.72 2.94
N GLN A 53 -5.47 -1.12 1.74
CA GLN A 53 -6.45 -1.46 0.71
C GLN A 53 -6.34 -2.94 0.29
N VAL A 54 -5.11 -3.45 0.16
CA VAL A 54 -4.88 -4.88 -0.13
C VAL A 54 -5.39 -5.77 1.00
N ALA A 55 -5.12 -5.42 2.26
CA ALA A 55 -5.59 -6.19 3.41
C ALA A 55 -7.11 -6.22 3.49
N GLU A 56 -7.78 -5.09 3.23
CA GLU A 56 -9.24 -4.96 3.24
C GLU A 56 -9.90 -5.88 2.19
N ILE A 57 -9.43 -5.84 0.94
CA ILE A 57 -9.98 -6.69 -0.14
C ILE A 57 -9.72 -8.19 0.10
N LEU A 58 -8.55 -8.53 0.64
CA LEU A 58 -8.25 -9.90 1.03
C LEU A 58 -9.18 -10.36 2.16
N HIS A 59 -9.44 -9.49 3.14
CA HIS A 59 -10.33 -9.78 4.27
C HIS A 59 -11.77 -10.02 3.82
N GLN A 60 -12.29 -9.21 2.90
CA GLN A 60 -13.63 -9.39 2.31
C GLN A 60 -13.81 -10.75 1.62
N ASN A 61 -12.71 -11.31 1.11
CA ASN A 61 -12.67 -12.62 0.47
C ASN A 61 -12.27 -13.78 1.41
N GLY A 62 -12.15 -13.52 2.72
CA GLY A 62 -11.81 -14.52 3.75
C GLY A 62 -10.32 -14.84 3.88
N PHE A 63 -9.46 -14.05 3.24
CA PHE A 63 -8.01 -14.14 3.35
C PHE A 63 -7.47 -13.13 4.37
N GLU A 64 -6.22 -13.33 4.79
CA GLU A 64 -5.56 -12.43 5.74
C GLU A 64 -4.16 -12.12 5.23
N LEU A 65 -3.85 -10.83 5.06
CA LEU A 65 -2.52 -10.38 4.68
C LEU A 65 -1.61 -10.43 5.91
N LEU A 66 -0.51 -11.18 5.82
CA LEU A 66 0.50 -11.25 6.85
C LEU A 66 1.52 -10.13 6.62
N VAL A 67 1.32 -9.00 7.30
CA VAL A 67 2.27 -7.88 7.29
C VAL A 67 2.98 -7.82 8.63
N ASP A 68 4.29 -7.60 8.60
CA ASP A 68 5.05 -7.31 9.81
C ASP A 68 4.66 -5.92 10.35
N ARG A 69 4.40 -5.84 11.65
CA ARG A 69 3.97 -4.61 12.32
C ARG A 69 4.98 -3.47 12.19
N GLU A 70 6.28 -3.78 12.14
CA GLU A 70 7.33 -2.80 11.91
C GLU A 70 7.23 -2.22 10.50
N THR A 71 6.93 -3.06 9.50
CA THR A 71 6.77 -2.61 8.11
C THR A 71 5.56 -1.70 7.96
N GLN A 72 4.43 -2.04 8.58
CA GLN A 72 3.24 -1.17 8.60
C GLN A 72 3.54 0.18 9.24
N LEU A 73 4.25 0.19 10.37
CA LEU A 73 4.58 1.44 11.06
C LEU A 73 5.48 2.32 10.20
N VAL A 74 6.50 1.74 9.57
CA VAL A 74 7.41 2.47 8.68
C VAL A 74 6.67 3.06 7.50
N ASP A 75 5.76 2.31 6.86
CA ASP A 75 5.00 2.81 5.71
C ASP A 75 3.98 3.88 6.15
N ALA A 76 3.28 3.71 7.27
CA ALA A 76 2.39 4.74 7.83
C ALA A 76 3.13 6.05 8.12
N ILE A 77 4.37 5.99 8.63
CA ILE A 77 5.21 7.19 8.84
C ILE A 77 5.55 7.85 7.50
N LYS A 78 5.91 7.08 6.46
CA LYS A 78 6.20 7.64 5.13
C LYS A 78 4.98 8.32 4.53
N THR A 79 3.81 7.68 4.57
CA THR A 79 2.55 8.25 4.10
C THR A 79 2.23 9.54 4.85
N ALA A 80 2.39 9.57 6.17
CA ALA A 80 2.20 10.78 6.97
C ALA A 80 3.18 11.91 6.60
N LEU A 81 4.44 11.57 6.29
CA LEU A 81 5.43 12.56 5.83
C LEU A 81 5.12 13.12 4.44
N ILE A 82 4.64 12.28 3.51
CA ILE A 82 4.20 12.73 2.18
C ILE A 82 3.02 13.68 2.32
N HIS A 83 1.99 13.31 3.08
CA HIS A 83 0.85 14.20 3.35
C HIS A 83 1.27 15.51 4.00
N TYR A 84 2.18 15.47 4.98
CA TYR A 84 2.70 16.68 5.60
C TYR A 84 3.44 17.57 4.60
N LEU A 85 4.24 16.99 3.70
CA LEU A 85 4.93 17.76 2.67
C LEU A 85 3.93 18.39 1.69
N ASP A 86 2.92 17.64 1.24
CA ASP A 86 1.84 18.16 0.38
C ASP A 86 1.08 19.31 1.06
N GLU A 87 0.78 19.23 2.36
CA GLU A 87 0.16 20.31 3.13
C GLU A 87 1.06 21.55 3.24
N VAL A 88 2.35 21.35 3.47
CA VAL A 88 3.33 22.45 3.55
C VAL A 88 3.56 23.11 2.19
N GLU A 89 3.56 22.35 1.10
CA GLU A 89 3.72 22.87 -0.27
C GLU A 89 2.44 23.55 -0.80
N SER A 90 1.25 23.09 -0.39
CA SER A 90 -0.04 23.69 -0.78
C SER A 90 -0.44 24.91 0.05
N ALA A 91 0.28 25.19 1.14
CA ALA A 91 0.11 26.40 1.93
C ALA A 91 0.85 27.61 1.30
N ASP A 92 0.18 28.33 0.41
CA ASP A 92 0.54 29.70 0.00
C ASP A 92 -0.70 30.63 0.12
N PRO A 93 -0.63 31.81 0.77
CA PRO A 93 0.59 32.52 1.15
C PRO A 93 1.03 32.32 2.60
N VAL A 94 2.35 32.29 2.81
CA VAL A 94 2.97 32.67 4.09
C VAL A 94 2.74 34.17 4.30
N PRO A 95 1.91 34.61 5.27
CA PRO A 95 1.66 36.03 5.48
C PRO A 95 2.92 36.71 6.04
N LYS A 96 3.36 37.78 5.38
CA LYS A 96 4.47 38.63 5.86
C LYS A 96 4.11 39.27 7.20
N MET A 97 5.10 39.32 8.10
CA MET A 97 5.03 39.94 9.43
C MET A 97 4.49 41.38 9.45
N SER A 98 4.53 42.09 8.32
CA SER A 98 3.92 43.42 8.16
C SER A 98 2.41 43.45 8.33
N THR A 99 1.74 42.30 8.23
CA THR A 99 0.28 42.19 8.38
C THR A 99 -0.16 42.10 9.85
N PHE A 100 0.74 41.78 10.77
CA PHE A 100 0.40 41.49 12.17
C PHE A 100 0.57 42.70 13.13
N LEU A 101 1.02 43.85 12.63
CA LEU A 101 1.28 45.05 13.45
C LEU A 101 0.48 46.29 13.00
N ALA A 102 -0.67 46.11 12.36
CA ALA A 102 -1.60 47.19 12.01
C ALA A 102 -2.81 47.22 12.95
#